data_AF-A0A534JY14-F1
#
_entry.id   AF-A0A534JY14-F1
#
_cell.length_a   1.000
_cell.length_b   1.000
_cell.length_c   1.000
_cell.angle_alpha   90.00
_cell.angle_beta   90.00
_cell.angle_gamma   90.00
#
_symmetry.space_group_name_H-M   'P 1'
#
loop_
_entity.id
_entity.type
_entity.pdbx_description
1 polymer ?
#
loop_
_entity_poly.entity_id
_entity_poly.type
_entity_poly.pdbx_seq_one_letter_code
_entity_poly.pdbx_strand_id
1 'polypeptide(L)'
;MMAPQELPLVVTEGAVRRIHVLQEKESKPGASLRLRIIAGGCSGMQYRMDLADAPRPTDLVVAEQDVKVFVDPKSMTYLRGSKLDWEEDLFGGQFKISNPNAKHSCSCGLSFTI
;
A
#
# COMPACT_ATOMS: atom_id res chain seq x y z
N MET A 1 16.87 19.25 -9.73
CA MET A 1 16.55 19.13 -8.30
C MET A 1 15.06 18.83 -8.20
N MET A 2 14.66 17.56 -8.17
CA MET A 2 13.25 17.17 -8.01
C MET A 2 12.92 17.21 -6.51
N ALA A 3 11.88 17.96 -6.15
CA ALA A 3 11.46 18.16 -4.77
C ALA A 3 11.26 16.80 -4.06
N PRO A 4 11.71 16.63 -2.82
CA PRO A 4 11.30 15.50 -2.01
C PRO A 4 9.80 15.70 -1.75
N GLN A 5 8.96 15.07 -2.56
CA GLN A 5 7.54 14.98 -2.22
C GLN A 5 7.50 14.34 -0.84
N GLU A 6 6.79 14.95 0.09
CA GLU A 6 6.61 14.47 1.44
C GLU A 6 5.75 13.21 1.37
N LEU A 7 6.38 12.09 1.00
CA LEU A 7 5.71 10.84 0.70
C LEU A 7 4.97 10.40 1.96
N PRO A 8 3.62 10.35 1.93
CA PRO A 8 2.86 9.98 3.10
C PRO A 8 3.19 8.54 3.50
N LEU A 9 3.53 7.68 2.55
CA LEU A 9 3.96 6.30 2.81
C LEU A 9 5.38 6.04 2.32
N VAL A 10 6.07 5.14 3.02
CA VAL A 10 7.35 4.56 2.59
C VAL A 10 7.06 3.23 1.91
N VAL A 11 7.49 3.04 0.66
CA VAL A 11 7.34 1.78 -0.07
C VAL A 11 8.66 1.00 0.04
N THR A 12 8.60 -0.30 0.34
CA THR A 12 9.82 -1.14 0.34
C THR A 12 10.10 -1.71 -1.04
N GLU A 13 11.35 -2.13 -1.27
CA GLU A 13 11.77 -2.78 -2.52
C GLU A 13 10.92 -4.02 -2.86
N GLY A 14 10.47 -4.78 -1.85
CA GLY A 14 9.58 -5.93 -2.06
C GLY A 14 8.24 -5.52 -2.67
N ALA A 15 7.65 -4.44 -2.16
CA ALA A 15 6.44 -3.87 -2.72
C ALA A 15 6.66 -3.32 -4.14
N VAL A 16 7.76 -2.59 -4.38
CA VAL A 16 8.11 -2.08 -5.73
C VAL A 16 8.28 -3.20 -6.73
N ARG A 17 9.00 -4.27 -6.37
CA ARG A 17 9.16 -5.45 -7.24
C ARG A 17 7.81 -6.08 -7.59
N ARG A 18 6.89 -6.16 -6.63
CA ARG A 18 5.56 -6.69 -6.89
C ARG A 18 4.76 -5.80 -7.86
N ILE A 19 4.91 -4.48 -7.75
CA ILE A 19 4.29 -3.51 -8.66
C ILE A 19 4.82 -3.70 -10.09
N HIS A 20 6.13 -3.90 -10.28
CA HIS A 20 6.68 -4.22 -11.59
C HIS A 20 6.07 -5.50 -12.18
N VAL A 21 6.00 -6.58 -11.40
CA VAL A 21 5.40 -7.84 -11.85
C VAL A 21 3.94 -7.65 -12.29
N LEU A 22 3.17 -6.80 -11.61
CA LEU A 22 1.80 -6.48 -12.00
C LEU A 22 1.74 -5.69 -13.31
N GLN A 23 2.58 -4.67 -13.47
CA GLN A 23 2.67 -3.89 -14.71
C GLN A 23 3.04 -4.75 -15.92
N GLU A 24 4.00 -5.67 -15.74
CA GLU A 24 4.40 -6.63 -16.76
C GLU A 24 3.28 -7.62 -17.09
N LYS A 25 2.61 -8.16 -16.06
CA LYS A 25 1.48 -9.08 -16.25
C LYS A 25 0.34 -8.47 -17.04
N GLU A 26 0.06 -7.20 -16.83
CA GLU A 26 -1.01 -6.47 -17.51
C GLU A 26 -0.54 -5.84 -18.83
N SER A 27 0.72 -6.00 -19.21
CA SER A 27 1.34 -5.41 -20.41
C SER A 27 1.10 -3.89 -20.52
N LYS A 28 1.17 -3.19 -19.39
CA LYS A 28 1.02 -1.74 -19.30
C LYS A 28 2.28 -1.10 -18.69
N PRO A 29 3.37 -0.92 -19.46
CA PRO A 29 4.67 -0.41 -18.99
C PRO A 29 4.69 1.09 -18.61
N GLY A 30 3.54 1.67 -18.27
CA GLY A 30 3.41 3.02 -17.74
C GLY A 30 2.20 3.19 -16.84
N ALA A 31 1.48 2.10 -16.55
CA ALA A 31 0.38 2.14 -15.59
C ALA A 31 0.94 2.32 -14.19
N SER A 32 0.37 3.27 -13.48
CA SER A 32 0.74 3.57 -12.11
C SER A 32 -0.16 2.78 -11.16
N LEU A 33 0.35 2.45 -9.99
CA LEU A 33 -0.38 1.63 -9.04
C LEU A 33 -1.29 2.51 -8.18
N ARG A 34 -2.60 2.31 -8.21
CA ARG A 34 -3.53 2.99 -7.32
C ARG A 34 -3.70 2.22 -6.03
N LEU A 35 -3.35 2.84 -4.90
CA LEU A 35 -3.52 2.29 -3.57
C LEU A 35 -4.79 2.82 -2.92
N ARG A 36 -5.65 1.90 -2.48
CA ARG A 36 -6.90 2.17 -1.76
C ARG A 36 -7.03 1.27 -0.54
N ILE A 37 -7.54 1.82 0.56
CA ILE A 37 -7.92 1.03 1.73
C ILE A 37 -9.31 0.43 1.50
N ILE A 38 -9.43 -0.87 1.67
CA ILE A 38 -10.68 -1.62 1.67
C ILE A 38 -10.88 -2.27 3.04
N ALA A 39 -12.13 -2.35 3.51
CA ALA A 39 -12.43 -3.09 4.72
C ALA A 39 -12.25 -4.59 4.44
N GLY A 40 -11.27 -5.21 5.09
CA GLY A 40 -10.81 -6.57 4.79
C GLY A 40 -11.24 -7.61 5.82
N GLY A 41 -12.54 -7.89 5.93
CA GLY A 41 -13.05 -8.98 6.77
C GLY A 41 -12.74 -8.84 8.28
N CYS A 42 -12.84 -9.96 9.01
CA CYS A 42 -12.86 -10.01 10.48
C CYS A 42 -11.60 -9.49 11.21
N SER A 43 -10.46 -9.36 10.50
CA SER A 43 -9.15 -9.14 11.12
C SER A 43 -8.41 -7.87 10.68
N GLY A 44 -9.02 -6.98 9.88
CA GLY A 44 -8.45 -5.66 9.66
C GLY A 44 -8.53 -5.13 8.23
N MET A 45 -8.20 -3.85 8.08
CA MET A 45 -8.23 -3.17 6.78
C MET A 45 -7.23 -3.82 5.81
N GLN A 46 -7.69 -4.10 4.59
CA GLN A 46 -6.84 -4.57 3.50
C GLN A 46 -6.50 -3.39 2.59
N TYR A 47 -5.35 -3.46 1.94
CA TYR A 47 -4.94 -2.47 0.96
C TYR A 47 -5.08 -3.10 -0.41
N ARG A 48 -5.86 -2.44 -1.28
CA ARG A 48 -6.07 -2.85 -2.66
C ARG A 48 -5.21 -1.98 -3.56
N MET A 49 -4.56 -2.65 -4.50
CA MET A 49 -3.68 -2.06 -5.48
C MET A 49 -4.27 -2.36 -6.85
N ASP A 50 -4.63 -1.32 -7.61
CA ASP A 50 -5.21 -1.43 -8.94
C ASP A 50 -4.31 -0.70 -9.93
N LEU A 51 -4.04 -1.26 -11.11
CA LEU A 51 -3.30 -0.53 -12.14
C LEU A 51 -4.20 0.54 -12.77
N ALA A 52 -3.71 1.77 -12.79
CA ALA A 52 -4.38 2.91 -13.39
C ALA A 52 -3.44 3.63 -14.35
N ASP A 53 -3.91 3.85 -15.57
CA ASP A 53 -3.14 4.56 -16.60
C ASP A 53 -2.98 6.06 -16.28
N ALA A 54 -3.92 6.65 -15.52
CA ALA A 54 -3.91 8.07 -15.17
C ALA A 54 -4.33 8.34 -13.71
N PRO A 55 -3.74 9.36 -13.05
CA PRO A 55 -4.18 9.81 -11.73
C PRO A 55 -5.51 10.55 -11.84
N ARG A 56 -6.32 10.52 -10.77
CA ARG A 56 -7.46 11.43 -10.66
C ARG A 56 -7.00 12.78 -10.10
N PRO A 57 -7.73 13.88 -10.37
CA PRO A 57 -7.40 15.21 -9.84
C PRO A 57 -7.41 15.29 -8.30
N THR A 58 -8.09 14.36 -7.63
CA THR A 58 -8.13 14.25 -6.17
C THR A 58 -7.09 13.28 -5.62
N ASP A 59 -6.46 12.47 -6.48
CA ASP A 59 -5.49 11.45 -6.07
C ASP A 59 -4.11 12.08 -5.90
N LEU A 60 -3.37 11.63 -4.89
CA LEU A 60 -2.02 12.10 -4.64
C LEU A 60 -1.04 11.17 -5.35
N VAL A 61 -0.11 11.75 -6.11
CA VAL A 61 0.88 11.00 -6.89
C VAL A 61 2.17 10.87 -6.08
N VAL A 62 2.35 9.69 -5.52
CA VAL A 62 3.52 9.27 -4.75
C VAL A 62 4.48 8.61 -5.75
N ALA A 63 5.50 9.33 -6.19
CA ALA A 63 6.57 8.74 -7.00
C ALA A 63 7.58 8.10 -6.05
N GLU A 64 7.70 6.78 -6.10
CA GLU A 64 8.68 6.05 -5.30
C GLU A 64 9.58 5.23 -6.20
N GLN A 65 10.89 5.46 -6.10
CA GLN A 65 11.89 4.91 -7.02
C GLN A 65 11.50 5.14 -8.51
N ASP A 66 11.14 4.09 -9.24
CA ASP A 66 10.74 4.11 -10.66
C ASP A 66 9.22 3.93 -10.87
N VAL A 67 8.46 3.71 -9.79
CA VAL A 67 7.02 3.47 -9.86
C VAL A 67 6.24 4.67 -9.34
N LYS A 68 5.06 4.90 -9.92
CA LYS A 68 4.12 5.90 -9.42
C LYS A 68 2.98 5.20 -8.70
N VAL A 69 2.67 5.68 -7.50
CA VAL A 69 1.58 5.20 -6.68
C VAL A 69 0.55 6.32 -6.52
N PHE A 70 -0.69 6.06 -6.92
CA PHE A 70 -1.81 6.98 -6.72
C PHE A 70 -2.53 6.65 -5.43
N VAL A 71 -2.61 7.60 -4.52
CA VAL A 71 -3.22 7.41 -3.20
C VAL A 71 -4.49 8.24 -3.11
N ASP A 72 -5.61 7.60 -2.75
CA ASP A 72 -6.85 8.31 -2.45
C ASP A 72 -6.65 9.20 -1.20
N PRO A 73 -7.15 10.45 -1.20
CA PRO A 73 -6.90 11.41 -0.12
C PRO A 73 -7.48 10.94 1.23
N LYS A 74 -8.56 10.14 1.20
CA LYS A 74 -9.13 9.50 2.39
C LYS A 74 -8.17 8.49 3.02
N SER A 75 -7.40 7.77 2.21
CA SER A 75 -6.42 6.78 2.66
C SER A 75 -5.14 7.44 3.15
N MET A 76 -4.79 8.64 2.64
CA MET A 76 -3.60 9.38 3.04
C MET A 76 -3.47 9.56 4.56
N THR A 77 -4.56 9.91 5.26
CA THR A 77 -4.55 10.11 6.72
C THR A 77 -4.16 8.84 7.47
N TYR A 78 -4.50 7.67 6.93
CA TYR A 78 -4.14 6.36 7.50
C TYR A 78 -2.77 5.86 7.04
N LEU A 79 -2.24 6.42 5.96
CA LEU A 79 -0.97 6.01 5.36
C LEU A 79 0.18 6.92 5.78
N ARG A 80 -0.10 8.10 6.33
CA ARG A 80 0.91 9.07 6.76
C ARG A 80 1.85 8.49 7.81
N GLY A 81 3.13 8.38 7.46
CA GLY A 81 4.17 7.77 8.30
C GLY A 81 4.15 6.24 8.29
N SER A 82 3.36 5.63 7.41
CA SER A 82 3.23 4.17 7.31
C SER A 82 4.22 3.59 6.31
N LYS A 83 4.63 2.35 6.53
CA LYS A 83 5.50 1.59 5.65
C LYS A 83 4.72 0.49 4.93
N LEU A 84 4.75 0.50 3.60
CA LEU A 84 4.16 -0.52 2.73
C LEU A 84 5.22 -1.55 2.36
N ASP A 85 4.95 -2.80 2.74
CA ASP A 85 5.77 -3.96 2.46
C ASP A 85 4.95 -5.06 1.75
N TRP A 86 5.62 -6.02 1.13
CA TRP A 86 4.99 -7.17 0.48
C TRP A 86 5.44 -8.44 1.19
N GLU A 87 4.49 -9.12 1.82
CA GLU A 87 4.71 -10.37 2.53
C GLU A 87 4.11 -11.52 1.73
N GLU A 88 4.93 -12.50 1.34
CA GLU A 88 4.49 -13.72 0.68
C GLU A 88 4.17 -14.77 1.74
N ASP A 89 2.87 -15.06 1.93
CA ASP A 89 2.40 -16.11 2.84
C ASP A 89 2.01 -17.38 2.05
N LEU A 90 1.82 -18.48 2.77
CA LEU A 90 1.41 -19.80 2.25
C LEU A 90 0.10 -19.75 1.45
N PHE A 91 -0.80 -18.83 1.80
CA PHE A 91 -2.07 -18.64 1.09
C PHE A 91 -1.99 -17.65 -0.09
N GLY A 92 -0.81 -17.07 -0.32
CA GLY A 92 -0.55 -16.05 -1.33
C GLY A 92 0.14 -14.82 -0.74
N GLY A 93 0.65 -13.96 -1.61
CA GLY A 93 1.25 -12.71 -1.17
C GLY A 93 0.23 -11.61 -0.92
N GLN A 94 0.44 -10.85 0.15
CA GLN A 94 -0.36 -9.70 0.54
C GLN A 94 0.52 -8.48 0.82
N PHE A 95 -0.04 -7.30 0.55
CA PHE A 95 0.59 -6.06 0.96
C PHE A 95 0.35 -5.81 2.44
N LYS A 96 1.44 -5.64 3.19
CA LYS A 96 1.44 -5.38 4.62
C LYS A 96 1.79 -3.92 4.86
N ILE A 97 0.95 -3.20 5.60
CA ILE A 97 1.24 -1.83 5.97
C ILE A 97 1.45 -1.73 7.47
N SER A 98 2.64 -1.32 7.87
CA SER A 98 2.94 -0.95 9.25
C SER A 98 2.71 0.54 9.44
N ASN A 99 1.61 0.89 10.11
CA ASN A 99 1.34 2.27 10.51
C ASN A 99 1.65 2.44 12.01
N PRO A 100 2.68 3.23 12.40
CA PRO A 100 2.96 3.50 13.81
C PRO A 100 1.84 4.29 14.51
N ASN A 101 1.01 5.02 13.75
CA ASN A 101 -0.17 5.72 14.25
C ASN A 101 -1.39 4.79 14.41
N ALA A 102 -1.38 3.62 13.76
CA ALA A 102 -2.40 2.60 13.99
C ALA A 102 -2.06 1.90 15.31
N LYS A 103 -2.49 2.50 16.43
CA LYS A 103 -2.57 1.79 17.70
C LYS A 103 -3.39 0.54 17.46
N HIS A 104 -2.71 -0.61 17.42
CA HIS A 104 -3.31 -1.94 17.45
C HIS A 104 -4.30 -1.98 18.63
N SER A 105 -5.59 -1.78 18.38
CA SER A 105 -6.64 -2.22 19.29
C SER A 105 -6.87 -3.70 19.01
N CYS A 106 -5.85 -4.53 19.24
CA CYS A 106 -6.09 -5.93 19.56
C CYS A 106 -6.43 -5.96 21.06
N SER A 107 -7.67 -5.61 21.38
CA SER A 107 -8.24 -5.82 22.71
C SER A 107 -9.20 -7.00 22.63
N CYS A 108 -8.67 -8.16 22.25
CA CYS A 108 -9.27 -9.42 22.68
C CYS A 108 -8.11 -10.33 23.09
N GLY A 109 -7.55 -10.01 24.28
CA GLY A 109 -6.54 -10.80 24.95
C GLY A 109 -7.13 -12.12 25.44
N LEU A 110 -7.20 -13.11 24.55
CA LEU A 110 -7.33 -14.50 24.94
C LEU A 110 -6.12 -15.27 24.41
N SER A 111 -4.96 -14.87 24.94
CA SER A 111 -3.81 -15.75 25.08
C SER A 111 -3.91 -16.43 26.44
N PHE A 112 -4.32 -17.69 26.46
CA PHE A 112 -3.94 -18.71 27.46
C PHE A 112 -4.08 -20.05 26.73
N THR A 113 -2.98 -20.70 26.34
CA THR A 113 -2.31 -21.77 27.13
C THR A 113 -3.29 -22.87 27.54
N ILE A 114 -3.41 -23.93 26.74
CA ILE A 114 -2.88 -25.30 26.98
C ILE A 114 -2.80 -26.07 25.65
#